data_AF-A0A350JLZ0-F1
#
_entry.id   AF-A0A350JLZ0-F1
#
_cell.length_a   1.000
_cell.length_b   1.000
_cell.length_c   1.000
_cell.angle_alpha   90.00
_cell.angle_beta   90.00
_cell.angle_gamma   90.00
#
_symmetry.space_group_name_H-M   'P 1'
#
loop_
_entity.id
_entity.type
_entity.pdbx_description
1 polymer ?
#
loop_
_entity_poly.entity_id
_entity_poly.type
_entity_poly.pdbx_seq_one_letter_code
_entity_poly.pdbx_strand_id
1 'polypeptide(L)'
;LTRAKRAAMDLAEKGYTQPKPRNDIRVLGNEGLGLVYVGVETMTSGNYMSEHDRLISEKLGWVLCGGDLSYPQEVSEQYLLDLERKAFLELCATRPTLERLQSMVKYGKVLRN
;
A
#
# COMPACT_ATOMS: atom_id res chain seq x y z
N LEU A 1 -21.29 8.25 -11.83
CA LEU A 1 -20.48 9.13 -12.70
C LEU A 1 -20.77 10.62 -12.47
N THR A 2 -22.03 11.05 -12.41
CA THR A 2 -22.41 12.49 -12.24
C THR A 2 -21.87 13.14 -10.96
N ARG A 3 -21.86 12.42 -9.83
CA ARG A 3 -21.38 12.94 -8.54
C ARG A 3 -19.86 13.17 -8.52
N ALA A 4 -19.08 12.23 -9.05
CA ALA A 4 -17.63 12.34 -9.13
C ALA A 4 -17.21 13.48 -10.07
N LYS A 5 -17.89 13.61 -11.22
CA LYS A 5 -17.66 14.71 -12.16
C LYS A 5 -17.93 16.07 -11.52
N ARG A 6 -19.08 16.22 -10.83
CA ARG A 6 -19.42 17.48 -10.15
C ARG A 6 -18.42 17.80 -9.03
N ALA A 7 -18.02 16.82 -8.23
CA ALA A 7 -17.01 17.03 -7.18
C ALA A 7 -15.64 17.48 -7.73
N ALA A 8 -15.21 16.92 -8.87
CA ALA A 8 -13.98 17.34 -9.53
C ALA A 8 -14.08 18.76 -10.11
N MET A 9 -15.23 19.12 -10.69
CA MET A 9 -15.50 20.48 -11.16
C MET A 9 -15.52 21.48 -9.99
N ASP A 10 -16.19 21.15 -8.88
CA ASP A 10 -16.22 22.00 -7.69
C ASP A 10 -14.82 22.24 -7.11
N LEU A 11 -13.93 21.25 -7.14
CA LEU A 11 -12.52 21.40 -6.74
C LEU A 11 -11.77 22.36 -7.67
N ALA A 12 -11.95 22.22 -8.98
CA ALA A 12 -11.32 23.09 -9.96
C ALA A 12 -11.84 24.54 -9.87
N GLU A 13 -13.16 24.74 -9.73
CA GLU A 13 -13.79 26.05 -9.57
C GLU A 13 -13.36 26.75 -8.27
N LYS A 14 -13.09 25.98 -7.20
CA LYS A 14 -12.51 26.50 -5.96
C LYS A 14 -11.02 26.85 -6.07
N GLY A 15 -10.42 26.72 -7.24
CA GLY A 15 -9.01 27.06 -7.48
C GLY A 15 -8.04 26.04 -6.88
N TYR A 16 -8.43 24.77 -6.77
CA TYR A 16 -7.55 23.72 -6.27
C TYR A 16 -6.27 23.66 -7.12
N THR A 17 -5.13 23.87 -6.45
CA THR A 17 -3.80 23.67 -7.02
C THR A 17 -3.17 22.47 -6.33
N GLN A 18 -2.54 21.59 -7.10
CA GLN A 18 -1.81 20.46 -6.54
C GLN A 18 -0.73 20.96 -5.55
N PRO A 19 -0.70 20.46 -4.31
CA PRO A 19 0.39 20.73 -3.38
C PRO A 19 1.74 20.33 -3.99
N LYS A 20 2.80 21.07 -3.65
CA LYS A 20 4.15 20.69 -4.07
C LYS A 20 4.51 19.33 -3.47
N PRO A 21 4.98 18.36 -4.29
CA PRO A 21 5.40 17.07 -3.78
C PRO A 21 6.48 17.23 -2.70
N ARG A 22 6.36 16.45 -1.64
CA ARG A 22 7.31 16.47 -0.53
C ARG A 22 8.60 15.72 -0.89
N ASN A 23 9.73 16.19 -0.35
CA ASN A 23 11.05 15.57 -0.53
C ASN A 23 11.74 15.23 0.80
N ASP A 24 11.03 15.40 1.90
CA ASP A 24 11.52 15.34 3.29
C ASP A 24 10.95 14.12 4.04
N ILE A 25 10.60 13.04 3.32
CA ILE A 25 10.00 11.87 3.95
C ILE A 25 11.11 10.93 4.40
N ARG A 26 11.27 10.78 5.72
CA ARG A 26 12.26 9.87 6.30
C ARG A 26 11.74 8.43 6.28
N VAL A 27 12.50 7.56 5.63
CA VAL A 27 12.29 6.10 5.63
C VAL A 27 13.39 5.42 6.43
N LEU A 28 13.11 4.20 6.90
CA LEU A 28 13.99 3.45 7.82
C LEU A 28 14.89 2.43 7.11
N GLY A 29 14.63 2.13 5.83
CA GLY A 29 15.39 1.11 5.08
C GLY A 29 15.31 -0.28 5.72
N ASN A 30 16.38 -1.06 5.54
CA ASN A 30 16.50 -2.44 6.00
C ASN A 30 16.32 -2.62 7.52
N GLU A 31 16.71 -1.62 8.32
CA GLU A 31 16.51 -1.66 9.78
C GLU A 31 15.02 -1.71 10.13
N GLY A 32 14.22 -0.86 9.49
CA GLY A 32 12.77 -0.87 9.66
C GLY A 32 12.11 -2.11 9.07
N LEU A 33 12.62 -2.59 7.93
CA LEU A 33 12.07 -3.76 7.25
C LEU A 33 12.24 -5.03 8.09
N GLY A 34 13.36 -5.17 8.81
CA GLY A 34 13.58 -6.26 9.75
C GLY A 34 12.51 -6.30 10.85
N LEU A 35 12.12 -5.14 11.39
CA LEU A 35 11.06 -5.06 12.40
C LEU A 35 9.70 -5.48 11.83
N VAL A 36 9.40 -5.09 10.58
CA VAL A 36 8.17 -5.55 9.90
C VAL A 36 8.15 -7.07 9.81
N TYR A 37 9.23 -7.70 9.34
CA TYR A 37 9.27 -9.15 9.19
C TYR A 37 9.08 -9.89 10.52
N VAL A 38 9.70 -9.40 11.59
CA VAL A 38 9.48 -9.96 12.94
C VAL A 38 8.01 -9.83 13.35
N GLY A 39 7.39 -8.67 13.12
CA GLY A 39 5.98 -8.44 13.41
C GLY A 39 5.05 -9.37 12.61
N VAL A 40 5.29 -9.51 11.31
CA VAL A 40 4.50 -10.37 10.42
C VAL A 40 4.65 -11.85 10.81
N GLU A 41 5.87 -12.30 11.11
CA GLU A 41 6.11 -13.68 11.53
C GLU A 41 5.44 -13.99 12.88
N THR A 42 5.46 -13.03 13.81
CA THR A 42 4.76 -13.17 15.11
C THR A 42 3.25 -13.31 14.92
N MET A 43 2.64 -12.49 14.06
CA MET A 43 1.20 -12.54 13.79
C MET A 43 0.80 -13.81 13.02
N THR A 44 1.65 -14.26 12.10
CA THR A 44 1.47 -15.50 11.34
C THR A 44 1.55 -16.71 12.27
N SER A 45 2.60 -16.79 13.10
CA SER A 45 2.78 -17.84 14.12
C SER A 45 1.65 -17.86 15.15
N GLY A 46 1.06 -16.70 15.46
CA GLY A 46 -0.11 -16.57 16.32
C GLY A 46 -1.44 -16.95 15.65
N ASN A 47 -1.44 -17.40 14.38
CA ASN A 47 -2.62 -17.68 13.57
C ASN A 47 -3.58 -16.48 13.43
N TYR A 48 -3.07 -15.26 13.53
CA TYR A 48 -3.86 -14.03 13.39
C TYR A 48 -3.95 -13.53 11.93
N MET A 49 -3.19 -14.13 11.02
CA MET A 49 -3.10 -13.74 9.61
C MET A 49 -3.09 -14.96 8.68
N SER A 50 -3.70 -14.85 7.50
CA SER A 50 -3.54 -15.84 6.44
C SER A 50 -2.18 -15.70 5.74
N GLU A 51 -1.78 -16.70 4.95
CA GLU A 51 -0.58 -16.59 4.10
C GLU A 51 -0.65 -15.38 3.15
N HIS A 52 -1.83 -15.09 2.59
CA HIS A 52 -1.97 -13.94 1.72
C HIS A 52 -1.88 -12.62 2.47
N ASP A 53 -2.42 -12.55 3.69
CA ASP A 53 -2.27 -11.36 4.54
C ASP A 53 -0.81 -11.12 4.93
N ARG A 54 -0.03 -12.19 5.14
CA ARG A 54 1.42 -12.11 5.32
C ARG A 54 2.08 -11.48 4.09
N LEU A 55 1.81 -11.98 2.89
CA LEU A 55 2.36 -11.44 1.64
C LEU A 55 2.04 -9.94 1.46
N ILE A 56 0.79 -9.55 1.75
CA ILE A 56 0.36 -8.14 1.68
C ILE A 56 1.14 -7.29 2.69
N SER A 57 1.26 -7.74 3.93
CA SER A 57 1.94 -6.99 4.99
C SER A 57 3.44 -6.85 4.73
N GLU A 58 4.10 -7.89 4.22
CA GLU A 58 5.51 -7.82 3.81
C GLU A 58 5.72 -6.79 2.69
N LYS A 59 4.86 -6.81 1.65
CA LYS A 59 4.91 -5.82 0.56
C LYS A 59 4.64 -4.40 1.04
N LEU A 60 3.67 -4.23 1.94
CA LEU A 60 3.35 -2.93 2.53
C LEU A 60 4.54 -2.39 3.33
N GLY A 61 5.14 -3.22 4.18
CA GLY A 61 6.31 -2.84 4.95
C GLY A 61 7.50 -2.49 4.07
N TRP A 62 7.72 -3.23 2.98
CA TRP A 62 8.75 -2.90 1.99
C TRP A 62 8.55 -1.49 1.40
N VAL A 63 7.32 -1.12 1.02
CA VAL A 63 7.02 0.24 0.53
C VAL A 63 7.27 1.30 1.63
N LEU A 64 6.78 1.07 2.84
CA LEU A 64 6.92 2.02 3.96
C LEU A 64 8.37 2.22 4.41
N CYS A 65 9.21 1.18 4.29
CA CYS A 65 10.63 1.25 4.59
C CYS A 65 11.46 1.86 3.44
N GLY A 66 10.83 2.23 2.33
CA GLY A 66 11.50 2.84 1.19
C GLY A 66 12.16 1.81 0.26
N GLY A 67 11.70 0.57 0.25
CA GLY A 67 12.21 -0.49 -0.60
C GLY A 67 13.57 -1.03 -0.14
N ASP A 68 14.50 -1.19 -1.08
CA ASP A 68 15.80 -1.85 -0.86
C ASP A 68 16.89 -0.90 -0.34
N LEU A 69 16.53 0.08 0.49
CA LEU A 69 17.47 1.04 1.04
C LEU A 69 18.21 0.45 2.24
N SER A 70 19.55 0.54 2.22
CA SER A 70 20.38 -0.07 3.27
C SER A 70 20.35 0.67 4.61
N TYR A 71 20.01 1.96 4.62
CA TYR A 71 20.04 2.80 5.82
C TYR A 71 18.90 3.83 5.82
N PRO A 72 18.54 4.40 6.99
CA PRO A 72 17.54 5.45 7.07
C PRO A 72 17.96 6.70 6.30
N GLN A 73 17.12 7.16 5.37
CA GLN A 73 17.37 8.36 4.56
C GLN A 73 16.07 9.09 4.24
N GLU A 74 16.18 10.30 3.71
CA GLU A 74 15.03 11.05 3.19
C GLU A 74 14.80 10.70 1.72
N VAL A 75 13.52 10.58 1.34
CA VAL A 75 13.07 10.28 -0.01
C VAL A 75 11.95 11.23 -0.43
N SER A 76 11.69 11.28 -1.73
CA SER A 76 10.55 12.01 -2.26
C SER A 76 9.24 11.26 -2.08
N GLU A 77 8.16 12.01 -1.99
CA GLU A 77 6.80 11.47 -2.03
C GLU A 77 6.56 10.68 -3.31
N GLN A 78 7.04 11.21 -4.45
CA GLN A 78 6.92 10.54 -5.73
C GLN A 78 7.61 9.17 -5.73
N TYR A 79 8.77 9.05 -5.08
CA TYR A 79 9.46 7.77 -4.93
C TYR A 79 8.59 6.73 -4.21
N LEU A 80 7.98 7.10 -3.08
CA LEU A 80 7.09 6.21 -2.33
C LEU A 80 5.82 5.86 -3.12
N LEU A 81 5.22 6.82 -3.82
CA LEU A 81 4.05 6.58 -4.67
C LEU A 81 4.36 5.60 -5.82
N ASP A 82 5.56 5.68 -6.40
CA ASP A 82 5.98 4.76 -7.44
C ASP A 82 6.23 3.34 -6.90
N LEU A 83 6.82 3.22 -5.71
CA LEU A 83 6.95 1.93 -5.01
C LEU A 83 5.58 1.33 -4.65
N GLU A 84 4.68 2.14 -4.10
CA GLU A 84 3.31 1.75 -3.76
C GLU A 84 2.57 1.26 -5.01
N ARG A 85 2.63 2.01 -6.12
CA ARG A 85 2.00 1.61 -7.38
C ARG A 85 2.53 0.26 -7.86
N LYS A 86 3.84 0.04 -7.81
CA LYS A 86 4.45 -1.24 -8.22
C LYS A 86 3.96 -2.38 -7.34
N ALA A 87 4.07 -2.25 -6.02
CA ALA A 87 3.64 -3.28 -5.07
C ALA A 87 2.14 -3.59 -5.18
N PHE A 88 1.31 -2.54 -5.34
CA PHE A 88 -0.13 -2.69 -5.53
C PHE A 88 -0.48 -3.48 -6.79
N LEU A 89 0.16 -3.15 -7.93
CA LEU A 89 -0.05 -3.88 -9.19
C LEU A 89 0.38 -5.34 -9.08
N GLU A 90 1.51 -5.62 -8.44
CA GLU A 90 1.97 -6.98 -8.17
C GLU A 90 0.93 -7.77 -7.33
N LEU A 91 0.42 -7.16 -6.25
CA LEU A 91 -0.60 -7.78 -5.39
C LEU A 91 -1.93 -8.00 -6.14
N CYS A 92 -2.32 -7.08 -7.02
CA CYS A 92 -3.53 -7.23 -7.83
C CYS A 92 -3.45 -8.41 -8.82
N ALA A 93 -2.25 -8.78 -9.27
CA ALA A 93 -2.03 -9.91 -10.15
C ALA A 93 -2.11 -11.27 -9.44
N THR A 94 -2.14 -11.28 -8.09
CA THR A 94 -2.22 -12.52 -7.33
C THR A 94 -3.63 -13.11 -7.35
N ARG A 95 -3.70 -14.44 -7.46
CA ARG A 95 -4.98 -15.17 -7.48
C ARG A 95 -5.84 -14.94 -6.22
N PRO A 96 -5.29 -14.93 -4.99
CA PRO A 96 -6.08 -14.66 -3.79
C PRO A 96 -6.70 -13.26 -3.79
N THR A 97 -5.98 -12.24 -4.27
CA THR A 97 -6.53 -10.87 -4.42
C THR A 97 -7.68 -10.83 -5.42
N LEU A 98 -7.54 -11.51 -6.57
CA LEU A 98 -8.63 -11.59 -7.56
C LEU A 98 -9.87 -12.29 -7.00
N GLU A 99 -9.69 -13.33 -6.20
CA GLU A 99 -10.79 -14.03 -5.51
C GLU A 99 -11.47 -13.13 -4.47
N ARG A 100 -10.69 -12.37 -3.69
CA ARG A 100 -11.21 -11.36 -2.75
C ARG A 100 -12.02 -10.28 -3.47
N LEU A 101 -11.51 -9.75 -4.58
CA LEU A 101 -12.21 -8.77 -5.41
C LEU A 101 -13.50 -9.34 -5.99
N GLN A 102 -13.45 -10.57 -6.53
CA GLN A 102 -14.63 -11.25 -7.06
C GLN A 102 -15.68 -11.47 -5.96
N SER A 103 -15.28 -11.90 -4.76
CA SER A 103 -16.18 -12.11 -3.64
C SER A 103 -16.84 -10.80 -3.19
N MET A 104 -16.06 -9.72 -3.13
CA MET A 104 -16.55 -8.40 -2.77
C MET A 104 -17.58 -7.88 -3.78
N VAL A 105 -17.30 -8.02 -5.09
CA VAL A 105 -18.19 -7.55 -6.16
C VAL A 105 -19.45 -8.42 -6.27
N LYS A 106 -19.32 -9.75 -6.18
CA LYS A 106 -20.46 -10.67 -6.40
C LYS A 106 -21.33 -10.86 -5.17
N TYR A 107 -20.71 -10.98 -4.00
CA TYR A 107 -21.38 -11.41 -2.77
C TYR A 107 -21.37 -10.34 -1.67
N GLY A 108 -20.62 -9.25 -1.83
CA GLY A 108 -20.48 -8.20 -0.81
C GLY A 108 -19.77 -8.65 0.47
N LYS A 109 -19.08 -9.80 0.45
CA LYS A 109 -18.40 -10.38 1.62
C LYS A 109 -16.89 -10.41 1.40
N VAL A 110 -16.16 -10.05 2.45
CA VAL A 110 -14.70 -10.15 2.49
C VAL A 110 -14.32 -11.63 2.60
N LEU A 111 -13.63 -12.14 1.58
CA LEU A 111 -13.01 -13.46 1.62
C LEU A 111 -11.69 -13.37 2.41
N ARG A 112 -11.47 -14.30 3.33
CA ARG A 112 -10.17 -14.47 4.00
C ARG A 112 -9.57 -15.79 3.50
N ASN A 113 -8.63 -15.65 2.58
CA ASN A 113 -7.79 -16.70 2.00
C ASN A 113 -6.32 -16.32 2.19
#